data_AF-A0A1M3M9Z2-F1
#
_entry.id   AF-A0A1M3M9Z2-F1
#
_cell.length_a   1.000
_cell.length_b   1.000
_cell.length_c   1.000
_cell.angle_alpha   90.00
_cell.angle_beta   90.00
_cell.angle_gamma   90.00
#
_symmetry.space_group_name_H-M   'P 1'
#
loop_
_entity.id
_entity.type
_entity.pdbx_description
1 polymer ?
#
loop_
_entity_poly.entity_id
_entity_poly.type
_entity_poly.pdbx_seq_one_letter_code
_entity_poly.pdbx_strand_id
1 'polypeptide(L)'
;MHIILKNSALTITILLMLTSCAAKEAYIFSYFKGNGEDGLHLAYSEDGYHWTNLSEESFLTPVLSNDKLMRDPCIITGGDGRFHMVWTVSWTENGIGYASSDDLIHWSEQLFIPVMAHEDGVRNCWAPEITYDRINDEYMIYWSSTITGRFTDKNQSSEESYNHRIYYVTTKDFITFSETKLLYDQGFNTIDASIVFHEGKYLMFIKDETLSPVQKNIRIASADQLTGPYSKASEPLTGPYWAEGPTSVKIGDTWLVYFDKYKEGRFGAIRSNDLKTWEDISDRISLPDSIRHGSILEVSPEIIENIKKSVNR
;
A
#
# COMPACT_ATOMS: atom_id res chain seq x y z
N MET A 1 22.77 44.81 -69.19
CA MET A 1 21.88 45.60 -68.32
C MET A 1 20.98 44.61 -67.59
N HIS A 2 21.21 44.42 -66.28
CA HIS A 2 20.67 43.31 -65.49
C HIS A 2 19.15 43.38 -65.28
N ILE A 3 18.50 42.23 -65.44
CA ILE A 3 17.12 41.96 -65.04
C ILE A 3 17.16 41.53 -63.57
N ILE A 4 16.45 42.26 -62.69
CA ILE A 4 16.26 41.88 -61.28
C ILE A 4 14.84 41.32 -61.14
N LEU A 5 14.73 40.01 -60.95
CA LEU A 5 13.52 39.33 -60.50
C LEU A 5 13.54 39.29 -58.97
N LYS A 6 12.54 39.91 -58.32
CA LYS A 6 12.29 39.79 -56.88
C LYS A 6 11.52 38.50 -56.61
N ASN A 7 12.17 37.52 -55.99
CA ASN A 7 11.49 36.37 -55.39
C ASN A 7 11.10 36.71 -53.95
N SER A 8 9.80 36.81 -53.70
CA SER A 8 9.24 36.86 -52.34
C SER A 8 8.97 35.43 -51.88
N ALA A 9 9.79 34.91 -50.97
CA ALA A 9 9.54 33.65 -50.29
C ALA A 9 8.67 33.92 -49.05
N LEU A 10 7.47 33.35 -49.03
CA LEU A 10 6.56 33.35 -47.89
C LEU A 10 6.87 32.12 -47.03
N THR A 11 7.50 32.32 -45.88
CA THR A 11 7.76 31.24 -44.92
C THR A 11 6.54 31.09 -44.01
N ILE A 12 5.80 29.98 -44.13
CA ILE A 12 4.74 29.60 -43.20
C ILE A 12 5.39 28.81 -42.06
N THR A 13 5.46 29.41 -40.87
CA THR A 13 5.88 28.73 -39.64
C THR A 13 4.66 28.05 -39.04
N ILE A 14 4.59 26.72 -39.12
CA ILE A 14 3.58 25.91 -38.41
C ILE A 14 4.05 25.79 -36.96
N LEU A 15 3.37 26.48 -36.05
CA LEU A 15 3.57 26.34 -34.61
C LEU A 15 2.76 25.12 -34.14
N LEU A 16 3.41 23.97 -33.97
CA LEU A 16 2.81 22.84 -33.25
C LEU A 16 2.65 23.26 -31.78
N MET A 17 1.42 23.58 -31.37
CA MET A 17 1.07 23.62 -29.96
C MET A 17 1.02 22.17 -29.45
N LEU A 18 2.11 21.72 -28.83
CA LEU A 18 2.08 20.54 -27.97
C LEU A 18 1.28 20.92 -26.73
N THR A 19 -0.03 20.70 -26.76
CA THR A 19 -0.82 20.63 -25.54
C THR A 19 -0.35 19.40 -24.77
N SER A 20 0.47 19.64 -23.75
CA SER A 20 0.73 18.68 -22.67
C SER A 20 -0.62 18.36 -22.02
N CYS A 21 -1.30 17.34 -22.53
CA CYS A 21 -2.37 16.71 -21.79
C CYS A 21 -1.68 16.02 -20.61
N ALA A 22 -1.67 16.66 -19.44
CA ALA A 22 -1.31 15.96 -18.22
C ALA A 22 -2.19 14.71 -18.18
N ALA A 23 -1.57 13.54 -18.13
CA ALA A 23 -2.32 12.30 -18.03
C ALA A 23 -3.21 12.43 -16.80
N LYS A 24 -4.52 12.23 -16.98
CA LYS A 24 -5.45 12.26 -15.84
C LYS A 24 -5.05 11.09 -14.93
N GLU A 25 -4.57 11.39 -13.74
CA GLU A 25 -4.26 10.37 -12.74
C GLU A 25 -5.57 9.80 -12.19
N ALA A 26 -5.57 8.52 -11.87
CA ALA A 26 -6.67 7.87 -11.18
C ALA A 26 -6.13 6.79 -10.25
N TYR A 27 -6.90 6.46 -9.23
CA TYR A 27 -6.43 5.63 -8.13
C TYR A 27 -7.42 4.50 -7.88
N ILE A 28 -6.88 3.34 -7.50
CA ILE A 28 -7.63 2.21 -6.98
C ILE A 28 -7.24 1.99 -5.53
N PHE A 29 -8.24 1.75 -4.68
CA PHE A 29 -8.06 1.32 -3.30
C PHE A 29 -8.47 -0.17 -3.23
N SER A 30 -7.53 -1.06 -2.95
CA SER A 30 -7.80 -2.45 -2.59
C SER A 30 -8.15 -2.54 -1.12
N TYR A 31 -9.26 -3.21 -0.79
CA TYR A 31 -9.71 -3.32 0.60
C TYR A 31 -10.48 -4.61 0.85
N PHE A 32 -10.81 -4.84 2.12
CA PHE A 32 -11.71 -5.90 2.54
C PHE A 32 -12.85 -5.35 3.42
N LYS A 33 -13.90 -6.16 3.62
CA LYS A 33 -15.04 -5.86 4.50
C LYS A 33 -15.08 -6.89 5.65
N GLY A 34 -15.74 -6.57 6.75
CA GLY A 34 -15.90 -7.49 7.88
C GLY A 34 -14.55 -7.91 8.48
N ASN A 35 -14.29 -9.22 8.59
CA ASN A 35 -12.98 -9.75 8.94
C ASN A 35 -12.18 -10.25 7.73
N GLY A 36 -12.67 -10.07 6.50
CA GLY A 36 -12.03 -10.50 5.26
C GLY A 36 -12.57 -11.82 4.70
N GLU A 37 -13.69 -12.33 5.22
CA GLU A 37 -14.31 -13.59 4.77
C GLU A 37 -14.85 -13.50 3.33
N ASP A 38 -15.22 -12.28 2.89
CA ASP A 38 -15.83 -12.03 1.59
C ASP A 38 -14.80 -11.92 0.45
N GLY A 39 -13.61 -11.38 0.74
CA GLY A 39 -12.52 -11.27 -0.22
C GLY A 39 -12.14 -9.85 -0.62
N LEU A 40 -11.50 -9.75 -1.78
CA LEU A 40 -10.98 -8.50 -2.35
C LEU A 40 -12.12 -7.60 -2.84
N HIS A 41 -12.14 -6.36 -2.37
CA HIS A 41 -12.95 -5.28 -2.93
C HIS A 41 -12.05 -4.19 -3.51
N LEU A 42 -12.55 -3.48 -4.51
CA LEU A 42 -11.85 -2.37 -5.15
C LEU A 42 -12.74 -1.12 -5.17
N ALA A 43 -12.19 0.01 -4.76
CA ALA A 43 -12.79 1.32 -4.95
C ALA A 43 -11.92 2.15 -5.89
N TYR A 44 -12.49 3.16 -6.54
CA TYR A 44 -11.73 4.08 -7.39
C TYR A 44 -11.92 5.54 -6.96
N SER A 45 -10.93 6.36 -7.27
CA SER A 45 -10.99 7.81 -7.12
C SER A 45 -10.25 8.51 -8.26
N GLU A 46 -10.74 9.67 -8.68
CA GLU A 46 -10.08 10.54 -9.67
C GLU A 46 -9.34 11.71 -9.03
N ASP A 47 -9.65 12.03 -7.77
CA ASP A 47 -9.05 13.14 -7.02
C ASP A 47 -8.29 12.68 -5.78
N GLY A 48 -8.38 11.39 -5.46
CA GLY A 48 -7.83 10.77 -4.27
C GLY A 48 -8.37 11.36 -2.97
N TYR A 49 -9.58 11.92 -2.94
CA TYR A 49 -10.34 12.32 -1.74
C TYR A 49 -11.70 11.61 -1.68
N HIS A 50 -12.35 11.43 -2.82
CA HIS A 50 -13.68 10.81 -2.91
C HIS A 50 -13.57 9.46 -3.62
N TRP A 51 -13.92 8.40 -2.90
CA TRP A 51 -13.80 7.02 -3.35
C TRP A 51 -15.17 6.41 -3.59
N THR A 52 -15.32 5.75 -4.73
CA THR A 52 -16.56 5.04 -5.10
C THR A 52 -16.25 3.56 -5.27
N ASN A 53 -17.09 2.70 -4.70
CA ASN A 53 -16.95 1.26 -4.86
C ASN A 53 -17.07 0.86 -6.35
N LEU A 54 -16.24 -0.06 -6.83
CA LEU A 54 -16.32 -0.57 -8.21
C LEU A 54 -17.35 -1.70 -8.34
N SER A 55 -17.57 -2.49 -7.29
CA SER A 55 -18.50 -3.63 -7.29
C SER A 55 -18.99 -3.94 -5.88
N GLU A 56 -20.26 -4.31 -5.73
CA GLU A 56 -20.75 -4.81 -4.43
C GLU A 56 -20.21 -6.22 -4.11
N GLU A 57 -19.99 -7.04 -5.14
CA GLU A 57 -19.40 -8.38 -5.05
C GLU A 57 -17.87 -8.30 -5.00
N SER A 58 -17.23 -9.26 -4.32
CA SER A 58 -15.77 -9.35 -4.26
C SER A 58 -15.16 -9.80 -5.60
N PHE A 59 -13.99 -9.24 -5.91
CA PHE A 59 -13.21 -9.56 -7.11
C PHE A 59 -12.41 -10.86 -6.98
N LEU A 60 -12.14 -11.29 -5.74
CA LEU A 60 -11.45 -12.55 -5.45
C LEU A 60 -11.83 -13.04 -4.05
N THR A 61 -12.35 -14.26 -3.95
CA THR A 61 -12.73 -14.89 -2.67
C THR A 61 -11.58 -15.72 -2.10
N PRO A 62 -11.32 -15.69 -0.78
CA PRO A 62 -10.18 -16.39 -0.16
C PRO A 62 -10.35 -17.91 -0.13
N VAL A 63 -9.28 -18.65 -0.46
CA VAL A 63 -9.28 -20.14 -0.41
C VAL A 63 -8.09 -20.78 0.30
N LEU A 64 -7.10 -19.99 0.75
CA LEU A 64 -5.77 -20.50 1.13
C LEU A 64 -5.61 -21.05 2.54
N SER A 65 -6.55 -20.79 3.46
CA SER A 65 -6.47 -21.21 4.86
C SER A 65 -7.78 -21.81 5.33
N ASN A 66 -7.78 -22.45 6.50
CA ASN A 66 -9.02 -22.92 7.13
C ASN A 66 -9.96 -21.77 7.50
N ASP A 67 -9.39 -20.63 7.90
CA ASP A 67 -10.16 -19.43 8.24
C ASP A 67 -10.73 -18.74 7.00
N LYS A 68 -10.12 -18.98 5.81
CA LYS A 68 -10.50 -18.37 4.53
C LYS A 68 -10.65 -16.86 4.64
N LEU A 69 -9.59 -16.18 5.08
CA LEU A 69 -9.57 -14.73 5.16
C LEU A 69 -8.74 -14.12 4.04
N MET A 70 -9.18 -12.96 3.58
CA MET A 70 -8.40 -12.01 2.79
C MET A 70 -8.49 -10.65 3.46
N ARG A 71 -7.46 -10.32 4.25
CA ARG A 71 -7.36 -9.03 4.91
C ARG A 71 -6.15 -8.26 4.41
N ASP A 72 -6.24 -6.96 4.52
CA ASP A 72 -5.15 -6.03 4.24
C ASP A 72 -4.57 -6.24 2.83
N PRO A 73 -5.40 -6.35 1.76
CA PRO A 73 -4.89 -6.66 0.44
C PRO A 73 -4.03 -5.50 -0.08
N CYS A 74 -2.78 -5.80 -0.41
CA CYS A 74 -1.84 -4.88 -1.03
C CYS A 74 -1.66 -5.22 -2.50
N ILE A 75 -1.90 -4.26 -3.40
CA ILE A 75 -1.74 -4.42 -4.85
C ILE A 75 -0.71 -3.42 -5.37
N ILE A 76 0.23 -3.90 -6.19
CA ILE A 76 1.15 -3.05 -6.95
C ILE A 76 1.11 -3.37 -8.45
N THR A 77 1.54 -2.43 -9.28
CA THR A 77 1.96 -2.70 -10.64
C THR A 77 3.44 -3.10 -10.63
N GLY A 78 3.72 -4.33 -11.08
CA GLY A 78 5.06 -4.89 -11.15
C GLY A 78 5.93 -4.31 -12.26
N GLY A 79 7.23 -4.58 -12.18
CA GLY A 79 8.20 -4.27 -13.25
C GLY A 79 7.93 -5.04 -14.55
N ASP A 80 7.22 -6.17 -14.45
CA ASP A 80 6.74 -6.97 -15.57
C ASP A 80 5.43 -6.45 -16.20
N GLY A 81 4.85 -5.38 -15.63
CA GLY A 81 3.61 -4.76 -16.08
C GLY A 81 2.34 -5.44 -15.58
N ARG A 82 2.44 -6.46 -14.73
CA ARG A 82 1.28 -7.15 -14.14
C ARG A 82 0.90 -6.53 -12.80
N PHE A 83 -0.31 -6.80 -12.33
CA PHE A 83 -0.70 -6.50 -10.96
C PHE A 83 -0.33 -7.68 -10.06
N HIS A 84 0.32 -7.40 -8.95
CA HIS A 84 0.65 -8.40 -7.93
C HIS A 84 -0.05 -8.04 -6.63
N MET A 85 -0.67 -9.03 -6.00
CA MET A 85 -1.36 -8.87 -4.74
C MET A 85 -0.82 -9.80 -3.67
N VAL A 86 -0.68 -9.29 -2.45
CA VAL A 86 -0.51 -10.08 -1.23
C VAL A 86 -1.57 -9.73 -0.19
N TRP A 87 -1.86 -10.65 0.74
CA TRP A 87 -2.84 -10.43 1.80
C TRP A 87 -2.61 -11.34 3.02
N THR A 88 -3.22 -10.97 4.14
CA THR A 88 -3.31 -11.80 5.36
C THR A 88 -4.33 -12.91 5.16
N VAL A 89 -3.90 -14.17 5.30
CA VAL A 89 -4.75 -15.36 5.05
C VAL A 89 -5.49 -15.89 6.29
N SER A 90 -5.03 -15.55 7.49
CA SER A 90 -5.55 -16.06 8.77
C SER A 90 -5.02 -15.23 9.94
N TRP A 91 -5.66 -15.36 11.11
CA TRP A 91 -5.19 -14.80 12.36
C TRP A 91 -3.89 -15.43 12.87
N THR A 92 -3.69 -16.74 12.66
CA THR A 92 -2.61 -17.49 13.34
C THR A 92 -1.75 -18.36 12.42
N GLU A 93 -1.84 -18.17 11.11
CA GLU A 93 -0.98 -18.88 10.14
C GLU A 93 0.40 -18.20 9.99
N ASN A 94 1.34 -18.97 9.44
CA ASN A 94 2.75 -18.60 9.27
C ASN A 94 3.11 -18.17 7.84
N GLY A 95 2.11 -17.79 7.05
CA GLY A 95 2.28 -17.39 5.67
C GLY A 95 1.28 -16.32 5.24
N ILE A 96 1.43 -15.92 3.98
CA ILE A 96 0.63 -14.88 3.34
C ILE A 96 0.07 -15.41 2.03
N GLY A 97 -0.97 -14.77 1.51
CA GLY A 97 -1.52 -15.08 0.21
C GLY A 97 -0.84 -14.29 -0.89
N TYR A 98 -0.82 -14.85 -2.10
CA TYR A 98 -0.37 -14.18 -3.31
C TYR A 98 -1.23 -14.55 -4.51
N ALA A 99 -1.47 -13.57 -5.39
CA ALA A 99 -2.06 -13.75 -6.70
C ALA A 99 -1.59 -12.64 -7.64
N SER A 100 -1.70 -12.87 -8.94
CA SER A 100 -1.40 -11.87 -9.97
C SER A 100 -2.57 -11.69 -10.92
N SER A 101 -2.65 -10.52 -11.56
CA SER A 101 -3.69 -10.20 -12.54
C SER A 101 -3.11 -9.32 -13.66
N ASP A 102 -3.66 -9.42 -14.86
CA ASP A 102 -3.33 -8.52 -15.96
C ASP A 102 -4.29 -7.31 -16.04
N ASP A 103 -5.44 -7.37 -15.35
CA ASP A 103 -6.54 -6.42 -15.52
C ASP A 103 -7.31 -6.03 -14.23
N LEU A 104 -6.87 -6.54 -13.06
CA LEU A 104 -7.53 -6.41 -11.75
C LEU A 104 -8.91 -7.08 -11.63
N ILE A 105 -9.36 -7.78 -12.67
CA ILE A 105 -10.66 -8.45 -12.75
C ILE A 105 -10.45 -9.96 -12.64
N HIS A 106 -9.54 -10.50 -13.46
CA HIS A 106 -9.23 -11.91 -13.53
C HIS A 106 -7.91 -12.17 -12.80
N TRP A 107 -8.00 -12.95 -11.72
CA TRP A 107 -6.87 -13.27 -10.87
C TRP A 107 -6.35 -14.68 -11.15
N SER A 108 -5.04 -14.87 -11.02
CA SER A 108 -4.40 -16.17 -11.08
C SER A 108 -4.87 -17.08 -9.95
N GLU A 109 -4.46 -18.35 -10.00
CA GLU A 109 -4.55 -19.22 -8.84
C GLU A 109 -3.87 -18.55 -7.62
N GLN A 110 -4.51 -18.68 -6.46
CA GLN A 110 -3.98 -18.17 -5.20
C GLN A 110 -2.86 -19.08 -4.72
N LEU A 111 -1.76 -18.49 -4.29
CA LEU A 111 -0.62 -19.21 -3.72
C LEU A 111 -0.44 -18.82 -2.26
N PHE A 112 -0.25 -19.81 -1.40
CA PHE A 112 0.19 -19.59 -0.02
C PHE A 112 1.72 -19.52 0.00
N ILE A 113 2.27 -18.38 0.45
CA ILE A 113 3.70 -18.17 0.61
C ILE A 113 4.04 -18.34 2.11
N PRO A 114 4.75 -19.42 2.51
CA PRO A 114 5.03 -19.76 3.91
C PRO A 114 6.20 -18.95 4.48
N VAL A 115 6.11 -17.61 4.45
CA VAL A 115 7.20 -16.67 4.76
C VAL A 115 7.80 -16.82 6.17
N MET A 116 7.07 -17.42 7.12
CA MET A 116 7.52 -17.66 8.49
C MET A 116 7.50 -19.14 8.91
N ALA A 117 7.25 -20.09 7.99
CA ALA A 117 7.10 -21.51 8.38
C ALA A 117 8.36 -22.16 8.96
N HIS A 118 9.54 -21.52 8.80
CA HIS A 118 10.80 -21.96 9.38
C HIS A 118 11.05 -21.44 10.80
N GLU A 119 10.25 -20.48 11.28
CA GLU A 119 10.48 -19.79 12.55
C GLU A 119 9.57 -20.36 13.65
N ASP A 120 10.18 -21.05 14.62
CA ASP A 120 9.46 -21.58 15.77
C ASP A 120 8.84 -20.46 16.63
N GLY A 121 7.60 -20.67 17.06
CA GLY A 121 6.90 -19.73 17.95
C GLY A 121 6.40 -18.46 17.27
N VAL A 122 6.46 -18.37 15.93
CA VAL A 122 5.72 -17.35 15.18
C VAL A 122 4.22 -17.49 15.45
N ARG A 123 3.56 -16.36 15.69
CA ARG A 123 2.13 -16.31 16.00
C ARG A 123 1.28 -15.93 14.81
N ASN A 124 1.82 -15.17 13.87
CA ASN A 124 1.04 -14.53 12.81
C ASN A 124 1.94 -14.02 11.66
N CYS A 125 1.33 -13.85 10.47
CA CYS A 125 1.85 -13.03 9.37
C CYS A 125 0.74 -12.09 8.89
N TRP A 126 0.79 -10.81 9.31
CA TRP A 126 -0.30 -9.86 9.10
C TRP A 126 0.13 -8.66 8.27
N ALA A 127 -0.85 -8.06 7.60
CA ALA A 127 -0.74 -6.86 6.78
C ALA A 127 0.50 -6.88 5.86
N PRO A 128 0.62 -7.88 4.97
CA PRO A 128 1.71 -7.88 4.03
C PRO A 128 1.51 -6.80 2.98
N GLU A 129 2.61 -6.19 2.56
CA GLU A 129 2.65 -5.29 1.42
C GLU A 129 3.83 -5.62 0.48
N ILE A 130 3.79 -5.07 -0.73
CA ILE A 130 4.83 -5.21 -1.75
C ILE A 130 5.37 -3.82 -2.11
N THR A 131 6.68 -3.69 -2.24
CA THR A 131 7.31 -2.55 -2.92
C THR A 131 8.23 -3.07 -4.00
N TYR A 132 8.11 -2.52 -5.20
CA TYR A 132 9.01 -2.81 -6.32
C TYR A 132 10.22 -1.89 -6.31
N ASP A 133 11.41 -2.46 -6.17
CA ASP A 133 12.70 -1.77 -6.30
C ASP A 133 13.13 -1.72 -7.77
N ARG A 134 12.86 -0.58 -8.40
CA ARG A 134 13.23 -0.32 -9.80
C ARG A 134 14.74 -0.27 -10.03
N ILE A 135 15.55 -0.05 -8.99
CA ILE A 135 17.02 0.03 -9.11
C ILE A 135 17.60 -1.37 -9.26
N ASN A 136 17.10 -2.31 -8.46
CA ASN A 136 17.60 -3.68 -8.40
C ASN A 136 16.76 -4.69 -9.22
N ASP A 137 15.64 -4.24 -9.80
CA ASP A 137 14.67 -5.06 -10.53
C ASP A 137 14.25 -6.26 -9.67
N GLU A 138 13.72 -5.94 -8.48
CA GLU A 138 13.36 -6.90 -7.45
C GLU A 138 12.17 -6.38 -6.62
N TYR A 139 11.36 -7.28 -6.11
CA TYR A 139 10.26 -6.99 -5.19
C TYR A 139 10.69 -7.27 -3.76
N MET A 140 10.30 -6.40 -2.84
CA MET A 140 10.30 -6.71 -1.41
C MET A 140 8.86 -6.95 -0.96
N ILE A 141 8.62 -8.10 -0.33
CA ILE A 141 7.38 -8.38 0.38
C ILE A 141 7.69 -8.26 1.86
N TYR A 142 6.92 -7.46 2.59
CA TYR A 142 7.14 -7.20 4.01
C TYR A 142 5.82 -7.29 4.78
N TRP A 143 5.89 -7.72 6.03
CA TRP A 143 4.72 -8.00 6.86
C TRP A 143 5.04 -7.87 8.34
N SER A 144 4.01 -7.94 9.18
CA SER A 144 4.13 -7.87 10.63
C SER A 144 3.98 -9.24 11.28
N SER A 145 4.94 -9.61 12.13
CA SER A 145 4.90 -10.88 12.88
C SER A 145 5.30 -10.70 14.33
N THR A 146 4.59 -11.39 15.22
CA THR A 146 5.05 -11.66 16.58
C THR A 146 5.71 -13.04 16.64
N ILE A 147 6.87 -13.12 17.28
CA ILE A 147 7.51 -14.39 17.63
C ILE A 147 7.58 -14.45 19.15
N THR A 148 7.00 -15.50 19.72
CA THR A 148 6.82 -15.64 21.17
C THR A 148 8.16 -15.55 21.90
N GLY A 149 8.28 -14.58 22.81
CA GLY A 149 9.48 -14.39 23.63
C GLY A 149 10.69 -13.77 22.92
N ARG A 150 10.61 -13.45 21.62
CA ARG A 150 11.75 -12.89 20.87
C ARG A 150 12.08 -11.45 21.27
N PHE A 151 11.05 -10.64 21.54
CA PHE A 151 11.20 -9.24 21.94
C PHE A 151 10.56 -8.99 23.30
N THR A 152 11.33 -8.36 24.20
CA THR A 152 10.91 -8.03 25.57
C THR A 152 10.99 -6.51 25.77
N ASP A 153 10.23 -5.77 24.96
CA ASP A 153 10.19 -4.32 25.09
C ASP A 153 9.62 -3.90 26.45
N LYS A 154 10.08 -2.75 26.95
CA LYS A 154 9.71 -2.26 28.30
C LYS A 154 8.24 -1.90 28.45
N ASN A 155 7.57 -1.61 27.33
CA ASN A 155 6.16 -1.23 27.28
C ASN A 155 5.30 -2.47 27.03
N GLN A 156 4.05 -2.45 27.49
CA GLN A 156 3.16 -3.59 27.27
C GLN A 156 2.99 -3.84 25.78
N SER A 157 3.26 -5.08 25.39
CA SER A 157 2.79 -5.72 24.15
C SER A 157 1.31 -5.38 23.93
N SER A 158 0.84 -5.37 22.68
CA SER A 158 -0.54 -5.06 22.35
C SER A 158 -1.54 -6.03 23.00
N GLU A 159 -2.83 -5.84 22.70
CA GLU A 159 -3.88 -6.75 23.11
C GLU A 159 -3.44 -8.22 22.87
N GLU A 160 -3.73 -9.13 23.80
CA GLU A 160 -3.31 -10.54 23.71
C GLU A 160 -1.79 -10.80 23.61
N SER A 161 -0.99 -9.88 24.13
CA SER A 161 0.47 -10.00 24.22
C SER A 161 1.19 -10.12 22.87
N TYR A 162 0.60 -9.61 21.78
CA TYR A 162 1.32 -9.49 20.52
C TYR A 162 2.44 -8.45 20.61
N ASN A 163 3.60 -8.75 20.07
CA ASN A 163 4.76 -7.86 20.02
C ASN A 163 5.40 -7.96 18.64
N HIS A 164 4.84 -7.21 17.70
CA HIS A 164 5.17 -7.28 16.30
C HIS A 164 6.48 -6.57 15.98
N ARG A 165 7.16 -7.08 14.96
CA ARG A 165 8.15 -6.38 14.16
C ARG A 165 7.88 -6.59 12.69
N ILE A 166 8.49 -5.74 11.86
CA ILE A 166 8.39 -5.86 10.41
C ILE A 166 9.49 -6.78 9.90
N TYR A 167 9.09 -7.78 9.13
CA TYR A 167 9.96 -8.73 8.46
C TYR A 167 9.79 -8.60 6.96
N TYR A 168 10.74 -9.11 6.20
CA TYR A 168 10.68 -9.10 4.75
C TYR A 168 11.38 -10.30 4.11
N VAL A 169 10.99 -10.57 2.86
CA VAL A 169 11.73 -11.33 1.87
C VAL A 169 11.86 -10.50 0.60
N THR A 170 12.85 -10.83 -0.23
CA THR A 170 12.92 -10.33 -1.61
C THR A 170 12.67 -11.45 -2.61
N THR A 171 12.17 -11.08 -3.79
CA THR A 171 11.91 -12.00 -4.91
C THR A 171 11.96 -11.25 -6.23
N LYS A 172 12.28 -11.96 -7.32
CA LYS A 172 12.18 -11.42 -8.68
C LYS A 172 10.99 -11.99 -9.46
N ASP A 173 10.41 -13.09 -8.99
CA ASP A 173 9.48 -13.92 -9.76
C ASP A 173 8.26 -14.40 -8.96
N PHE A 174 8.17 -14.08 -7.66
CA PHE A 174 7.15 -14.58 -6.72
C PHE A 174 7.11 -16.11 -6.60
N ILE A 175 8.20 -16.79 -6.96
CA ILE A 175 8.37 -18.24 -6.85
C ILE A 175 9.57 -18.54 -5.93
N THR A 176 10.67 -17.83 -6.15
CA THR A 176 11.90 -17.94 -5.38
C THR A 176 12.04 -16.76 -4.44
N PHE A 177 12.24 -17.02 -3.16
CA PHE A 177 12.33 -16.00 -2.12
C PHE A 177 13.68 -16.05 -1.41
N SER A 178 14.16 -14.88 -0.99
CA SER A 178 15.28 -14.80 -0.05
C SER A 178 14.93 -15.42 1.30
N GLU A 179 15.94 -15.60 2.15
CA GLU A 179 15.69 -15.84 3.58
C GLU A 179 14.94 -14.64 4.19
N THR A 180 14.04 -14.93 5.13
CA THR A 180 13.32 -13.92 5.90
C THR A 180 14.27 -13.14 6.79
N LYS A 181 14.13 -11.81 6.78
CA LYS A 181 14.96 -10.89 7.56
C LYS A 181 14.10 -9.90 8.32
N LEU A 182 14.63 -9.44 9.46
CA LEU A 182 14.04 -8.34 10.24
C LEU A 182 14.28 -7.03 9.48
N LEU A 183 13.22 -6.30 9.14
CA LEU A 183 13.29 -5.02 8.44
C LEU A 183 13.39 -3.86 9.43
N TYR A 184 12.55 -3.88 10.46
CA TYR A 184 12.39 -2.73 11.37
C TYR A 184 12.18 -3.18 12.82
N ASP A 185 13.11 -2.77 13.67
CA ASP A 185 13.04 -2.85 15.14
C ASP A 185 13.73 -1.63 15.74
N GLN A 186 12.93 -0.72 16.29
CA GLN A 186 13.41 0.49 16.97
C GLN A 186 12.97 0.51 18.45
N GLY A 187 12.77 -0.67 19.05
CA GLY A 187 12.49 -0.81 20.48
C GLY A 187 11.05 -0.52 20.89
N PHE A 188 10.10 -0.65 19.98
CA PHE A 188 8.65 -0.59 20.26
C PHE A 188 7.88 -1.54 19.34
N ASN A 189 6.65 -1.88 19.71
CA ASN A 189 5.78 -2.77 18.96
C ASN A 189 5.33 -2.08 17.66
N THR A 190 5.74 -2.63 16.51
CA THR A 190 5.51 -2.01 15.18
C THR A 190 4.73 -2.95 14.28
N ILE A 191 3.68 -2.44 13.65
CA ILE A 191 2.82 -3.20 12.73
C ILE A 191 2.39 -2.31 11.56
N ASP A 192 1.81 -2.90 10.52
CA ASP A 192 1.22 -2.25 9.36
C ASP A 192 2.19 -1.25 8.69
N ALA A 193 3.28 -1.78 8.14
CA ALA A 193 4.21 -0.97 7.36
C ALA A 193 3.63 -0.69 5.97
N SER A 194 3.89 0.51 5.44
CA SER A 194 3.68 0.85 4.04
C SER A 194 4.83 1.68 3.51
N ILE A 195 5.46 1.23 2.41
CA ILE A 195 6.72 1.78 1.91
C ILE A 195 6.54 2.34 0.50
N VAL A 196 6.97 3.59 0.33
CA VAL A 196 6.96 4.30 -0.96
C VAL A 196 8.32 4.91 -1.25
N PHE A 197 8.71 4.94 -2.53
CA PHE A 197 9.93 5.62 -2.96
C PHE A 197 9.64 7.09 -3.30
N HIS A 198 10.41 8.00 -2.71
CA HIS A 198 10.29 9.44 -2.93
C HIS A 198 11.64 10.13 -2.84
N GLU A 199 11.98 10.92 -3.87
CA GLU A 199 13.18 11.77 -3.91
C GLU A 199 14.49 11.05 -3.52
N GLY A 200 14.67 9.81 -4.01
CA GLY A 200 15.89 9.03 -3.75
C GLY A 200 15.90 8.28 -2.43
N LYS A 201 14.80 8.30 -1.67
CA LYS A 201 14.65 7.59 -0.40
C LYS A 201 13.42 6.70 -0.39
N TYR A 202 13.45 5.69 0.46
CA TYR A 202 12.27 4.90 0.82
C TYR A 202 11.69 5.47 2.10
N LEU A 203 10.41 5.83 2.06
CA LEU A 203 9.64 6.30 3.19
C LEU A 203 8.76 5.15 3.68
N MET A 204 8.84 4.82 4.96
CA MET A 204 8.00 3.81 5.61
C MET A 204 7.02 4.53 6.54
N PHE A 205 5.73 4.49 6.21
CA PHE A 205 4.67 4.74 7.17
C PHE A 205 4.45 3.48 8.00
N ILE A 206 4.32 3.62 9.31
CA ILE A 206 4.29 2.48 10.24
C ILE A 206 3.40 2.82 11.44
N LYS A 207 2.64 1.85 11.95
CA LYS A 207 1.88 2.00 13.20
C LYS A 207 2.76 1.68 14.41
N ASP A 208 2.76 2.58 15.39
CA ASP A 208 3.17 2.27 16.76
C ASP A 208 2.00 1.63 17.50
N GLU A 209 2.12 0.33 17.76
CA GLU A 209 1.07 -0.53 18.31
C GLU A 209 1.12 -0.61 19.84
N THR A 210 2.02 0.16 20.48
CA THR A 210 2.21 0.20 21.94
C THR A 210 0.92 0.57 22.67
N LEU A 211 0.52 -0.29 23.61
CA LEU A 211 -0.71 -0.12 24.39
C LEU A 211 -0.52 0.80 25.61
N SER A 212 0.63 0.75 26.27
CA SER A 212 0.91 1.54 27.48
C SER A 212 2.38 1.98 27.57
N PRO A 213 2.67 3.30 27.62
CA PRO A 213 1.72 4.40 27.40
C PRO A 213 1.10 4.32 25.99
N VAL A 214 -0.17 4.70 25.85
CA VAL A 214 -0.91 4.59 24.59
C VAL A 214 -0.17 5.35 23.49
N GLN A 215 0.18 4.64 22.41
CA GLN A 215 0.68 5.24 21.18
C GLN A 215 -0.36 5.15 20.07
N LYS A 216 -0.63 3.95 19.54
CA LYS A 216 -1.70 3.65 18.55
C LYS A 216 -1.79 4.69 17.42
N ASN A 217 -0.63 5.15 16.94
CA ASN A 217 -0.50 6.24 15.97
C ASN A 217 0.36 5.83 14.78
N ILE A 218 0.21 6.56 13.68
CA ILE A 218 1.07 6.39 12.49
C ILE A 218 2.30 7.28 12.63
N ARG A 219 3.46 6.75 12.24
CA ARG A 219 4.76 7.43 12.21
C ARG A 219 5.43 7.22 10.85
N ILE A 220 6.47 7.99 10.56
CA ILE A 220 7.29 7.83 9.36
C ILE A 220 8.76 7.56 9.72
N ALA A 221 9.39 6.65 8.98
CA ALA A 221 10.83 6.40 8.97
C ALA A 221 11.35 6.45 7.52
N SER A 222 12.67 6.59 7.33
CA SER A 222 13.27 6.65 6.00
C SER A 222 14.55 5.83 5.86
N ALA A 223 14.83 5.36 4.65
CA ALA A 223 16.06 4.64 4.30
C ALA A 223 16.55 5.05 2.91
N ASP A 224 17.84 4.83 2.64
CA ASP A 224 18.42 5.02 1.30
C ASP A 224 18.28 3.76 0.41
N GLN A 225 17.97 2.61 1.01
CA GLN A 225 17.72 1.34 0.31
C GLN A 225 16.39 0.77 0.80
N LEU A 226 15.68 0.02 -0.05
CA LEU A 226 14.40 -0.58 0.28
C LEU A 226 14.50 -1.52 1.49
N THR A 227 15.63 -2.23 1.61
CA THR A 227 15.90 -3.16 2.71
C THR A 227 16.51 -2.49 3.95
N GLY A 228 16.57 -1.15 3.97
CA GLY A 228 17.08 -0.39 5.09
C GLY A 228 18.61 -0.18 5.10
N PRO A 229 19.20 0.16 6.25
CA PRO A 229 18.52 0.36 7.53
C PRO A 229 17.61 1.59 7.51
N TYR A 230 16.41 1.45 8.09
CA TYR A 230 15.50 2.58 8.29
C TYR A 230 15.90 3.41 9.52
N SER A 231 15.66 4.71 9.44
CA SER A 231 15.85 5.67 10.53
C SER A 231 14.96 5.35 11.73
N LYS A 232 15.19 6.03 12.85
CA LYS A 232 14.18 6.10 13.92
C LYS A 232 12.88 6.67 13.36
N ALA A 233 11.75 6.17 13.87
CA ALA A 233 10.43 6.73 13.59
C ALA A 233 10.34 8.18 14.08
N SER A 234 9.58 8.98 13.36
CA SER A 234 9.20 10.33 13.75
C SER A 234 8.35 10.37 15.03
N GLU A 235 8.04 11.57 15.48
CA GLU A 235 6.88 11.80 16.35
C GLU A 235 5.58 11.37 15.64
N PRO A 236 4.48 11.14 16.38
CA PRO A 236 3.18 10.78 15.80
C PRO A 236 2.74 11.76 14.69
N LEU A 237 2.32 11.22 13.55
CA LEU A 237 1.72 12.01 12.46
C LEU A 237 0.24 12.27 12.68
N THR A 238 -0.43 11.33 13.34
CA THR A 238 -1.87 11.34 13.62
C THR A 238 -2.19 12.01 14.95
N GLY A 239 -3.42 12.50 15.07
CA GLY A 239 -3.94 13.10 16.30
C GLY A 239 -4.20 12.10 17.45
N PRO A 240 -4.84 12.54 18.55
CA PRO A 240 -5.11 11.74 19.74
C PRO A 240 -6.27 10.75 19.55
N TYR A 241 -6.18 9.91 18.53
CA TYR A 241 -7.10 8.83 18.19
C TYR A 241 -6.30 7.60 17.75
N TRP A 242 -6.95 6.44 17.75
CA TRP A 242 -6.28 5.19 17.40
C TRP A 242 -6.35 5.00 15.89
N ALA A 243 -5.18 4.92 15.25
CA ALA A 243 -5.03 4.77 13.81
C ALA A 243 -4.25 3.49 13.48
N GLU A 244 -4.61 2.82 12.38
CA GLU A 244 -3.92 1.62 11.89
C GLU A 244 -4.00 1.50 10.37
N GLY A 245 -3.18 0.60 9.81
CA GLY A 245 -3.20 0.32 8.39
C GLY A 245 -2.94 1.52 7.48
N PRO A 246 -1.76 2.18 7.59
CA PRO A 246 -1.46 3.33 6.77
C PRO A 246 -1.29 2.94 5.30
N THR A 247 -1.89 3.72 4.40
CA THR A 247 -1.59 3.68 2.96
C THR A 247 -1.46 5.11 2.44
N SER A 248 -0.60 5.34 1.46
CA SER A 248 -0.26 6.70 1.03
C SER A 248 -0.32 6.89 -0.47
N VAL A 249 -0.65 8.12 -0.87
CA VAL A 249 -0.63 8.56 -2.27
C VAL A 249 -0.16 10.01 -2.33
N LYS A 250 0.56 10.38 -3.39
CA LYS A 250 0.95 11.76 -3.64
C LYS A 250 0.13 12.31 -4.81
N ILE A 251 -0.58 13.41 -4.57
CA ILE A 251 -1.46 14.08 -5.54
C ILE A 251 -0.87 15.45 -5.82
N GLY A 252 -0.26 15.60 -6.99
CA GLY A 252 0.62 16.73 -7.29
C GLY A 252 1.77 16.83 -6.27
N ASP A 253 1.77 17.91 -5.50
CA ASP A 253 2.78 18.15 -4.45
C ASP A 253 2.32 17.73 -3.04
N THR A 254 1.09 17.27 -2.89
CA THR A 254 0.49 16.95 -1.59
C THR A 254 0.51 15.44 -1.35
N TRP A 255 1.10 15.01 -0.24
CA TRP A 255 0.95 13.68 0.31
C TRP A 255 -0.40 13.56 1.01
N LEU A 256 -1.10 12.45 0.77
CA LEU A 256 -2.22 11.98 1.57
C LEU A 256 -1.83 10.63 2.17
N VAL A 257 -2.10 10.46 3.46
CA VAL A 257 -1.92 9.19 4.18
C VAL A 257 -3.24 8.83 4.82
N TYR A 258 -3.81 7.72 4.37
CA TYR A 258 -5.05 7.12 4.83
C TYR A 258 -4.78 6.08 5.91
N PHE A 259 -5.74 5.87 6.80
CA PHE A 259 -5.67 4.87 7.88
C PHE A 259 -7.07 4.58 8.45
N ASP A 260 -7.25 3.42 9.07
CA ASP A 260 -8.47 3.05 9.79
C ASP A 260 -8.47 3.71 11.18
N LYS A 261 -9.46 4.56 11.48
CA LYS A 261 -9.75 5.05 12.83
C LYS A 261 -10.67 4.02 13.51
N TYR A 262 -10.14 2.83 13.77
CA TYR A 262 -10.93 1.63 14.10
C TYR A 262 -11.77 1.73 15.39
N LYS A 263 -11.41 2.61 16.34
CA LYS A 263 -12.25 2.90 17.52
C LYS A 263 -13.41 3.87 17.22
N GLU A 264 -13.31 4.63 16.13
CA GLU A 264 -14.36 5.54 15.63
C GLU A 264 -15.22 4.90 14.53
N GLY A 265 -14.83 3.72 14.02
CA GLY A 265 -15.60 3.00 13.00
C GLY A 265 -15.62 3.69 11.63
N ARG A 266 -14.56 4.44 11.29
CA ARG A 266 -14.41 5.16 10.01
C ARG A 266 -12.96 5.21 9.56
N PHE A 267 -12.73 5.47 8.29
CA PHE A 267 -11.40 5.87 7.80
C PHE A 267 -11.09 7.32 8.15
N GLY A 268 -9.80 7.59 8.30
CA GLY A 268 -9.23 8.93 8.38
C GLY A 268 -8.14 9.13 7.34
N ALA A 269 -7.79 10.40 7.13
CA ALA A 269 -6.61 10.76 6.36
C ALA A 269 -5.95 12.01 6.92
N ILE A 270 -4.64 12.09 6.75
CA ILE A 270 -3.84 13.29 6.95
C ILE A 270 -3.20 13.71 5.64
N ARG A 271 -2.89 15.00 5.48
CA ARG A 271 -2.12 15.50 4.34
C ARG A 271 -0.90 16.31 4.75
N SER A 272 0.10 16.34 3.87
CA SER A 272 1.31 17.14 4.04
C SER A 272 1.89 17.57 2.68
N ASN A 273 2.51 18.75 2.63
CA ASN A 273 3.30 19.18 1.46
C ASN A 273 4.81 19.03 1.67
N ASP A 274 5.25 18.75 2.89
CA ASP A 274 6.68 18.78 3.29
C ASP A 274 7.12 17.52 4.07
N LEU A 275 6.21 16.55 4.24
CA LEU A 275 6.37 15.32 5.04
C LEU A 275 6.69 15.56 6.52
N LYS A 276 6.49 16.79 7.01
CA LYS A 276 6.82 17.20 8.39
C LYS A 276 5.60 17.75 9.11
N THR A 277 4.83 18.60 8.43
CA THR A 277 3.62 19.23 8.95
C THR A 277 2.42 18.49 8.40
N TRP A 278 1.57 17.98 9.28
CA TRP A 278 0.43 17.15 8.92
C TRP A 278 -0.89 17.79 9.35
N GLU A 279 -1.87 17.80 8.45
CA GLU A 279 -3.24 18.26 8.69
C GLU A 279 -4.20 17.08 8.62
N ASP A 280 -5.03 16.88 9.65
CA ASP A 280 -6.13 15.92 9.58
C ASP A 280 -7.21 16.42 8.61
N ILE A 281 -7.48 15.63 7.59
CA ILE A 281 -8.46 15.90 6.52
C ILE A 281 -9.55 14.82 6.48
N SER A 282 -9.77 14.10 7.59
CA SER A 282 -10.74 13.00 7.65
C SER A 282 -12.17 13.44 7.32
N ASP A 283 -12.51 14.71 7.53
CA ASP A 283 -13.83 15.25 7.20
C ASP A 283 -13.94 15.72 5.74
N ARG A 284 -12.87 15.53 4.95
CA ARG A 284 -12.78 15.91 3.53
C ARG A 284 -12.63 14.71 2.60
N ILE A 285 -12.62 13.50 3.15
CA ILE A 285 -12.58 12.26 2.38
C ILE A 285 -13.95 11.59 2.47
N SER A 286 -14.28 10.81 1.44
CA SER A 286 -15.46 9.94 1.43
C SER A 286 -15.04 8.58 0.89
N LEU A 287 -15.39 7.51 1.59
CA LEU A 287 -15.05 6.14 1.23
C LEU A 287 -16.29 5.25 1.25
N PRO A 288 -16.27 4.10 0.56
CA PRO A 288 -17.34 3.12 0.68
C PRO A 288 -17.58 2.69 2.13
N ASP A 289 -18.83 2.43 2.48
CA ASP A 289 -19.17 1.95 3.81
C ASP A 289 -18.46 0.63 4.12
N SER A 290 -18.07 0.46 5.38
CA SER A 290 -17.42 -0.76 5.90
C SER A 290 -16.07 -1.13 5.26
N ILE A 291 -15.46 -0.22 4.50
CA ILE A 291 -14.06 -0.37 4.06
C ILE A 291 -13.15 -0.57 5.28
N ARG A 292 -12.20 -1.50 5.16
CA ARG A 292 -11.14 -1.77 6.14
C ARG A 292 -9.77 -1.65 5.45
N HIS A 293 -8.71 -1.81 6.23
CA HIS A 293 -7.31 -1.69 5.79
C HIS A 293 -7.01 -2.38 4.45
N GLY A 294 -6.22 -1.70 3.63
CA GLY A 294 -5.63 -2.20 2.39
C GLY A 294 -4.76 -1.11 1.76
N SER A 295 -4.56 -1.15 0.44
CA SER A 295 -3.57 -0.29 -0.23
C SER A 295 -4.17 0.58 -1.34
N ILE A 296 -3.50 1.68 -1.66
CA ILE A 296 -3.84 2.55 -2.78
C ILE A 296 -2.77 2.36 -3.86
N LEU A 297 -3.20 2.14 -5.10
CA LEU A 297 -2.33 2.19 -6.26
C LEU A 297 -2.81 3.24 -7.27
N GLU A 298 -1.86 3.88 -7.93
CA GLU A 298 -2.13 4.74 -9.08
C GLU A 298 -2.25 3.89 -10.35
N VAL A 299 -3.26 4.17 -11.16
CA VAL A 299 -3.57 3.47 -12.42
C VAL A 299 -3.94 4.45 -13.52
N SER A 300 -3.91 3.97 -14.77
CA SER A 300 -4.51 4.73 -15.86
C SER A 300 -6.04 4.75 -15.71
N PRO A 301 -6.72 5.83 -16.15
CA PRO A 301 -8.19 5.87 -16.18
C PRO A 301 -8.82 4.74 -17.00
N GLU A 302 -8.09 4.21 -17.99
CA GLU A 302 -8.55 3.10 -18.82
C GLU A 302 -8.76 1.81 -18.02
N ILE A 303 -7.90 1.53 -17.02
CA ILE A 303 -8.06 0.37 -16.13
C ILE A 303 -9.41 0.45 -15.39
N ILE A 304 -9.73 1.60 -14.81
CA ILE A 304 -10.99 1.82 -14.09
C ILE A 304 -12.19 1.63 -15.01
N GLU A 305 -12.15 2.20 -16.22
CA GLU A 305 -13.24 2.08 -17.18
C GLU A 305 -13.43 0.64 -17.69
N ASN A 306 -12.35 -0.13 -17.79
CA ASN A 306 -12.42 -1.55 -18.14
C ASN A 306 -13.06 -2.37 -17.01
N ILE A 307 -12.70 -2.11 -15.75
CA ILE A 307 -13.35 -2.74 -14.58
C ILE A 307 -14.84 -2.41 -14.57
N LYS A 308 -15.21 -1.13 -14.68
CA LYS A 308 -16.63 -0.69 -14.72
C LYS A 308 -17.42 -1.39 -15.82
N LYS A 309 -16.83 -1.59 -17.01
CA LYS A 309 -17.51 -2.33 -18.10
C LYS A 309 -17.67 -3.81 -17.81
N SER A 310 -16.75 -4.41 -17.05
CA SER A 310 -16.81 -5.82 -16.69
C SER A 310 -17.87 -6.12 -15.64
N VAL A 311 -18.00 -5.26 -14.62
CA VAL A 311 -18.93 -5.46 -13.49
C VAL A 311 -20.39 -5.12 -13.84
N ASN A 312 -20.62 -4.29 -14.86
CA ASN A 312 -21.96 -3.89 -15.32
C ASN A 312 -22.54 -4.78 -16.43
N ARG A 313 -21.88 -5.90 -16.76
CA ARG A 313 -22.35 -6.90 -17.74
C ARG A 313 -23.05 -8.06 -17.05
#